data_AF-A0A1V6N013-F1
#
_entry.id   AF-A0A1V6N013-F1
#
_cell.length_a   1.000
_cell.length_b   1.000
_cell.length_c   1.000
_cell.angle_alpha   90.00
_cell.angle_beta   90.00
_cell.angle_gamma   90.00
#
_symmetry.space_group_name_H-M   'P 1'
#
loop_
_entity.id
_entity.type
_entity.pdbx_description
1 polymer ?
#
loop_
_entity_poly.entity_id
_entity_poly.type
_entity_poly.pdbx_seq_one_letter_code
_entity_poly.pdbx_strand_id
1 'polypeptide(L)'
;MILNNLNISYENILILSSILIVLIFAMIATFSDLKYYKIPNKLTFTLFLLGIIINFIFSIIFKNSLMIINSIVLSIITFVLCYILWKIRLWGGGDVKLITAISSVLPIQPFLINHQTLFSIYKVDFPVIAIYPFPLTIIFNSILISFPFLVLFILINYFNNNHFKDYFKDKFKNYFNNYFKYDFKCYNHESNLSMESLCKFYFKNIINFKKRIFLDNIM
;
A
#
# COMPACT_ATOMS: atom_id res chain seq x y z
N MET A 1 2.55 44.98 1.19
CA MET A 1 3.42 44.05 1.96
C MET A 1 2.85 42.63 2.13
N ILE A 2 1.68 42.30 1.57
CA ILE A 2 1.12 40.92 1.58
C ILE A 2 1.22 40.24 0.19
N LEU A 3 1.34 41.00 -0.89
CA LEU A 3 1.44 40.45 -2.25
C LEU A 3 2.83 39.94 -2.67
N ASN A 4 3.90 40.24 -1.91
CA ASN A 4 5.27 39.84 -2.29
C ASN A 4 5.67 38.43 -1.81
N ASN A 5 4.77 37.70 -1.14
CA ASN A 5 5.04 36.35 -0.63
C ASN A 5 4.64 35.21 -1.59
N LEU A 6 4.21 35.54 -2.80
CA LEU A 6 3.90 34.56 -3.85
C LEU A 6 4.88 34.67 -5.02
N ASN A 7 6.19 34.67 -4.73
CA ASN A 7 7.19 34.38 -5.76
C ASN A 7 7.16 32.89 -6.10
N ILE A 8 6.05 32.44 -6.67
CA ILE A 8 5.99 31.16 -7.37
C ILE A 8 6.80 31.38 -8.64
N SER A 9 8.01 30.80 -8.70
CA SER A 9 8.79 30.82 -9.94
C SER A 9 7.98 30.16 -11.06
N TYR A 10 8.06 30.69 -12.28
CA TYR A 10 7.36 30.14 -13.44
C TYR A 10 7.65 28.64 -13.65
N GLU A 11 8.83 28.20 -13.23
CA GLU A 11 9.27 26.81 -13.20
C GLU A 11 8.36 25.92 -12.34
N ASN A 12 7.95 26.42 -11.17
CA ASN A 12 7.04 25.71 -10.26
C ASN A 12 5.65 25.54 -10.87
N ILE A 13 5.16 26.55 -11.57
CA ILE A 13 3.85 26.49 -12.24
C ILE A 13 3.89 25.40 -13.32
N LEU A 14 4.95 25.37 -14.12
CA LEU A 14 5.16 24.37 -15.16
C LEU A 14 5.23 22.95 -14.59
N ILE A 15 6.03 22.72 -13.54
CA ILE A 15 6.12 21.42 -12.87
C ILE A 15 4.77 21.01 -12.28
N LEU A 16 4.09 21.92 -11.58
CA LEU A 16 2.78 21.63 -10.97
C LEU A 16 1.71 21.28 -12.01
N SER A 17 1.73 21.96 -13.18
CA SER A 17 0.85 21.63 -14.29
C SER A 17 1.09 20.21 -14.81
N SER A 18 2.34 19.75 -14.90
CA SER A 18 2.67 18.39 -15.35
C SER A 18 2.18 17.32 -14.38
N ILE A 19 2.27 17.59 -13.07
CA ILE A 19 1.74 16.73 -12.01
C ILE A 19 0.21 16.65 -12.10
N LEU A 20 -0.46 17.79 -12.30
CA LEU A 20 -1.93 17.82 -12.47
C LEU A 20 -2.38 17.02 -13.69
N ILE A 21 -1.66 17.12 -14.82
CA ILE A 21 -1.94 16.32 -16.02
C ILE A 21 -1.83 14.83 -15.70
N VAL A 22 -0.75 14.39 -15.05
CA VAL A 22 -0.57 12.99 -14.66
C VAL A 22 -1.70 12.53 -13.74
N LEU A 23 -2.09 13.32 -12.74
CA LEU A 23 -3.18 12.99 -11.82
C LEU A 23 -4.51 12.84 -12.53
N ILE A 24 -4.87 13.75 -13.44
CA ILE A 24 -6.11 13.70 -14.21
C ILE A 24 -6.15 12.43 -15.06
N PHE A 25 -5.06 12.14 -15.78
CA PHE A 25 -4.99 10.94 -16.62
C PHE A 25 -5.02 9.65 -15.79
N ALA A 26 -4.36 9.63 -14.63
CA ALA A 26 -4.42 8.50 -13.70
C ALA A 26 -5.84 8.28 -13.17
N MET A 27 -6.57 9.35 -12.80
CA MET A 27 -7.97 9.24 -12.37
C MET A 27 -8.90 8.73 -13.48
N ILE A 28 -8.69 9.17 -14.73
CA ILE A 28 -9.47 8.66 -15.87
C ILE A 28 -9.12 7.18 -16.12
N ALA A 29 -7.86 6.80 -15.98
CA ALA A 29 -7.43 5.42 -16.13
C ALA A 29 -8.03 4.52 -15.05
N THR A 30 -8.05 4.93 -13.78
CA THR A 30 -8.68 4.17 -12.69
C THR A 30 -10.19 4.06 -12.90
N PHE A 31 -10.86 5.13 -13.33
CA PHE A 31 -12.29 5.07 -13.68
C PHE A 31 -12.57 4.08 -14.83
N SER A 32 -11.72 4.07 -15.87
CA SER A 32 -11.86 3.13 -16.98
C SER A 32 -11.57 1.69 -16.56
N ASP A 33 -10.61 1.48 -15.67
CA ASP A 33 -10.27 0.16 -15.15
C ASP A 33 -11.41 -0.41 -14.29
N LEU A 34 -11.99 0.40 -13.39
CA LEU A 34 -13.14 -0.01 -12.59
C LEU A 34 -14.39 -0.31 -13.42
N LYS A 35 -14.61 0.42 -14.51
CA LYS A 35 -15.83 0.28 -15.34
C LYS A 35 -15.71 -0.81 -16.42
N TYR A 36 -14.55 -0.89 -17.08
CA TYR A 36 -14.36 -1.73 -18.27
C TYR A 36 -13.28 -2.79 -18.11
N TYR A 37 -12.62 -2.87 -16.95
CA TYR A 37 -11.49 -3.77 -16.65
C TYR A 37 -10.33 -3.63 -17.66
N LYS A 38 -10.24 -2.46 -18.29
CA LYS A 38 -9.28 -2.17 -19.37
C LYS A 38 -8.90 -0.70 -19.36
N ILE A 39 -7.60 -0.46 -19.42
CA ILE A 39 -7.02 0.86 -19.65
C ILE A 39 -6.90 1.11 -21.16
N PRO A 40 -7.57 2.14 -21.72
CA PRO A 40 -7.61 2.36 -23.16
C PRO A 40 -6.23 2.78 -23.69
N ASN A 41 -5.78 2.14 -24.77
CA ASN A 41 -4.53 2.48 -25.44
C ASN A 41 -4.47 3.94 -25.89
N LYS A 42 -5.62 4.50 -26.30
CA LYS A 42 -5.70 5.90 -26.72
C LYS A 42 -5.29 6.85 -25.60
N LEU A 43 -5.65 6.56 -24.34
CA LEU A 43 -5.34 7.40 -23.18
C LEU A 43 -3.86 7.32 -22.78
N THR A 44 -3.29 6.11 -22.78
CA THR A 44 -1.88 5.92 -22.43
C THR A 44 -0.96 6.48 -23.51
N PHE A 45 -1.31 6.30 -24.78
CA PHE A 45 -0.54 6.84 -25.90
C PHE A 45 -0.62 8.36 -25.97
N THR A 46 -1.79 8.97 -25.71
CA THR A 46 -1.90 10.44 -25.66
C THR A 46 -1.09 11.02 -24.51
N LEU A 47 -1.10 10.40 -23.32
CA LEU A 47 -0.28 10.85 -22.20
C LEU A 47 1.22 10.73 -22.51
N PHE A 48 1.65 9.64 -23.15
CA PHE A 48 3.04 9.44 -23.54
C PHE A 48 3.54 10.51 -24.52
N LEU A 49 2.76 10.77 -25.59
CA LEU A 49 3.09 11.82 -26.54
C LEU A 49 3.09 13.21 -25.89
N LEU A 50 2.10 13.49 -25.04
CA LEU A 50 2.04 14.75 -24.28
C LEU A 50 3.28 14.91 -23.39
N GLY A 51 3.75 13.84 -22.73
CA GLY A 51 4.94 13.89 -21.89
C GLY A 51 6.21 14.27 -22.66
N ILE A 52 6.40 13.70 -23.85
CA ILE A 52 7.52 14.06 -24.73
C ILE A 52 7.42 15.52 -25.17
N ILE A 53 6.23 15.97 -25.59
CA ILE A 53 6.00 17.36 -26.02
C ILE A 53 6.26 18.35 -24.87
N ILE A 54 5.77 18.06 -23.67
CA ILE A 54 5.99 18.89 -22.48
C ILE A 54 7.49 19.00 -22.17
N ASN A 55 8.22 17.88 -22.17
CA ASN A 55 9.66 17.89 -21.90
C ASN A 55 10.47 18.52 -23.03
N PHE A 56 9.99 18.49 -24.27
CA PHE A 56 10.58 19.25 -25.37
C PHE A 56 10.41 20.76 -25.15
N ILE A 57 9.22 21.21 -24.77
CA ILE A 57 8.95 22.62 -24.44
C ILE A 57 9.82 23.06 -23.26
N PHE A 58 9.93 22.24 -22.21
CA PHE A 58 10.81 22.51 -21.08
C PHE A 58 12.27 22.61 -21.50
N SER A 59 12.76 21.70 -22.35
CA SER A 59 14.12 21.77 -22.87
C SER A 59 14.45 23.10 -23.54
N ILE A 60 13.48 23.73 -24.22
CA ILE A 60 13.63 25.04 -24.86
C ILE A 60 13.62 26.17 -23.82
N ILE A 61 12.65 26.16 -22.90
CA ILE A 61 12.48 27.20 -21.87
C ILE A 61 13.69 27.25 -20.93
N PHE A 62 14.12 26.09 -20.44
CA PHE A 62 15.23 25.95 -19.49
C PHE A 62 16.61 25.88 -20.17
N LYS A 63 16.65 25.93 -21.52
CA LYS A 63 17.87 25.77 -22.33
C LYS A 63 18.69 24.52 -21.96
N ASN A 64 18.01 23.44 -21.55
CA ASN A 64 18.65 22.21 -21.10
C ASN A 64 18.14 21.01 -21.90
N SER A 65 18.95 20.55 -22.85
CA SER A 65 18.66 19.38 -23.69
C SER A 65 18.61 18.06 -22.90
N LEU A 66 19.15 18.02 -21.69
CA LEU A 66 19.07 16.82 -20.84
C LEU A 66 17.62 16.48 -20.49
N MET A 67 16.69 17.44 -20.46
CA MET A 67 15.29 17.17 -20.06
C MET A 67 14.59 16.22 -21.03
N ILE A 68 14.74 16.46 -22.35
CA ILE A 68 14.14 15.57 -23.35
C ILE A 68 14.86 14.23 -23.44
N ILE A 69 16.20 14.24 -23.33
CA ILE A 69 16.99 13.00 -23.30
C ILE A 69 16.57 12.13 -22.12
N ASN A 70 16.42 12.73 -20.94
CA ASN A 70 15.98 12.05 -19.73
C ASN A 70 14.56 11.50 -19.88
N SER A 71 13.62 12.27 -20.45
CA SER A 71 12.26 11.78 -20.73
C SER A 71 12.25 10.52 -21.59
N ILE A 72 13.03 10.51 -22.69
CA ILE A 72 13.10 9.37 -23.61
C ILE A 72 13.83 8.18 -22.96
N VAL A 73 15.02 8.41 -22.40
CA VAL A 73 15.83 7.33 -21.83
C VAL A 73 15.13 6.68 -20.64
N LEU A 74 14.56 7.48 -19.72
CA LEU A 74 13.87 6.94 -18.54
C LEU A 74 12.55 6.26 -18.89
N SER A 75 11.81 6.75 -19.90
CA SER A 75 10.61 6.04 -20.37
C SER A 75 10.93 4.67 -20.99
N ILE A 76 12.06 4.55 -21.70
CA ILE A 76 12.53 3.25 -22.21
C ILE A 76 12.95 2.33 -21.05
N ILE A 77 13.75 2.82 -20.11
CA ILE A 77 14.20 2.04 -18.95
C ILE A 77 13.00 1.54 -18.14
N THR A 78 12.05 2.42 -17.86
CA THR A 78 10.83 2.07 -17.12
C THR A 78 9.96 1.09 -17.91
N PHE A 79 9.87 1.22 -19.24
CA PHE A 79 9.16 0.23 -20.06
C PHE A 79 9.79 -1.14 -19.96
N VAL A 80 11.12 -1.24 -20.07
CA VAL A 80 11.85 -2.52 -19.95
C VAL A 80 11.61 -3.13 -18.56
N LEU A 81 11.75 -2.34 -17.51
CA LEU A 81 11.55 -2.79 -16.13
C LEU A 81 10.10 -3.27 -15.92
N CYS A 82 9.13 -2.49 -16.39
CA CYS A 82 7.73 -2.84 -16.27
C CYS A 82 7.33 -4.05 -17.10
N TYR A 83 7.96 -4.23 -18.26
CA TYR A 83 7.76 -5.40 -19.11
C TYR A 83 8.27 -6.68 -18.46
N ILE A 84 9.41 -6.63 -17.76
CA ILE A 84 9.93 -7.76 -16.98
C ILE A 84 8.94 -8.16 -15.88
N LEU A 85 8.41 -7.19 -15.13
CA LEU A 85 7.40 -7.43 -14.09
C LEU A 85 6.11 -8.03 -14.67
N TRP A 86 5.70 -7.59 -15.86
CA TRP A 86 4.56 -8.18 -16.57
C TRP A 86 4.82 -9.62 -17.01
N LYS A 87 6.04 -9.95 -17.47
CA LYS A 87 6.43 -11.33 -17.80
C LYS A 87 6.37 -12.27 -16.59
N ILE A 88 6.70 -11.77 -15.41
CA ILE A 88 6.61 -12.51 -14.13
C ILE A 88 5.16 -12.61 -13.64
N ARG A 89 4.19 -12.00 -14.35
CA ARG A 89 2.75 -11.94 -14.01
C ARG A 89 2.46 -11.24 -12.68
N LEU A 90 3.33 -10.32 -12.26
CA LEU A 90 3.11 -9.54 -11.04
C LEU A 90 2.01 -8.48 -11.21
N TRP A 91 1.82 -7.97 -12.43
CA TRP A 91 0.81 -6.96 -12.71
C TRP A 91 0.27 -7.02 -14.15
N GLY A 92 -0.72 -6.18 -14.46
CA GLY A 92 -1.37 -6.14 -15.76
C GLY A 92 -0.55 -5.39 -16.82
N GLY A 93 -0.79 -5.73 -18.09
CA GLY A 93 -0.20 -5.00 -19.22
C GLY A 93 -0.69 -3.54 -19.33
N GLY A 94 -1.81 -3.21 -18.68
CA GLY A 94 -2.30 -1.83 -18.55
C GLY A 94 -1.35 -0.97 -17.70
N ASP A 95 -0.88 -1.50 -16.58
CA ASP A 95 0.02 -0.82 -15.65
C ASP A 95 1.35 -0.47 -16.31
N VAL A 96 1.88 -1.40 -17.12
CA VAL A 96 3.10 -1.17 -17.93
C VAL A 96 2.94 0.09 -18.78
N LYS A 97 1.86 0.18 -19.56
CA LYS A 97 1.63 1.31 -20.46
C LYS A 97 1.44 2.62 -19.70
N LEU A 98 0.69 2.59 -18.61
CA LEU A 98 0.40 3.76 -17.81
C LEU A 98 1.66 4.31 -17.12
N ILE A 99 2.43 3.45 -16.46
CA ILE A 99 3.66 3.87 -15.76
C ILE A 99 4.69 4.41 -16.76
N THR A 100 4.77 3.83 -17.96
CA THR A 100 5.67 4.34 -19.01
C THR A 100 5.24 5.69 -19.56
N ALA A 101 3.94 5.91 -19.69
CA ALA A 101 3.41 7.22 -20.07
C ALA A 101 3.69 8.26 -18.99
N ILE A 102 3.52 7.91 -17.71
CA ILE A 102 3.88 8.80 -16.59
C ILE A 102 5.37 9.11 -16.59
N SER A 103 6.23 8.11 -16.86
CA SER A 103 7.68 8.31 -16.98
C SER A 103 8.08 9.29 -18.06
N SER A 104 7.33 9.37 -19.14
CA SER A 104 7.61 10.34 -20.21
C SER A 104 7.29 11.77 -19.79
N VAL A 105 6.31 11.98 -18.90
CA VAL A 105 5.91 13.31 -18.41
C VAL A 105 6.82 13.74 -17.27
N LEU A 106 6.99 12.87 -16.27
CA LEU A 106 7.74 13.10 -15.05
C LEU A 106 8.90 12.09 -14.95
N PRO A 107 9.99 12.28 -15.72
CA PRO A 107 11.13 11.36 -15.67
C PRO A 107 11.92 11.49 -14.36
N ILE A 108 12.09 12.71 -13.87
CA ILE A 108 12.89 13.03 -12.68
C ILE A 108 11.97 13.52 -11.57
N GLN A 109 12.38 13.28 -10.32
CA GLN A 109 11.67 13.77 -9.15
C GLN A 109 11.51 15.29 -9.22
N PRO A 110 10.29 15.84 -9.13
CA PRO A 110 10.04 17.28 -9.07
C PRO A 110 10.83 17.99 -7.97
N PHE A 111 11.05 17.27 -6.86
CA PHE A 111 11.77 17.76 -5.68
C PHE A 111 13.29 17.93 -5.91
N LEU A 112 13.89 17.24 -6.88
CA LEU A 112 15.31 17.43 -7.22
C LEU A 112 15.57 18.69 -8.05
N ILE A 113 14.55 19.18 -8.76
CA ILE A 113 14.69 20.30 -9.70
C ILE A 113 14.62 21.64 -8.95
N ASN A 114 13.94 21.68 -7.80
CA ASN A 114 13.85 22.90 -7.00
C ASN A 114 14.15 22.59 -5.53
N HIS A 115 15.35 22.94 -5.08
CA HIS A 115 15.83 22.86 -3.69
C HIS A 115 14.68 23.06 -2.70
N GLN A 116 14.24 22.00 -2.01
CA GLN A 116 13.37 21.94 -0.80
C GLN A 116 12.12 22.86 -0.68
N THR A 117 11.85 23.77 -1.61
CA THR A 117 11.02 24.96 -1.38
C THR A 117 9.57 24.76 -1.82
N LEU A 118 9.32 23.80 -2.72
CA LEU A 118 7.99 23.55 -3.29
C LEU A 118 7.03 22.82 -2.33
N PHE A 119 7.54 22.11 -1.32
CA PHE A 119 6.73 21.32 -0.38
C PHE A 119 6.98 21.69 1.09
N SER A 120 7.48 22.89 1.38
CA SER A 120 7.33 23.49 2.72
C SER A 120 5.90 24.04 2.87
N ILE A 121 4.90 23.16 2.81
CA ILE A 121 3.60 23.46 3.39
C ILE A 121 3.82 23.48 4.91
N TYR A 122 3.82 24.67 5.52
CA TYR A 122 4.03 24.88 6.97
C TYR A 122 5.40 24.45 7.55
N LYS A 123 6.53 24.68 6.86
CA LYS A 123 7.89 24.39 7.38
C LYS A 123 8.13 22.92 7.78
N VAL A 124 7.32 21.99 7.26
CA VAL A 124 7.60 20.56 7.40
C VAL A 124 8.35 20.15 6.15
N ASP A 125 9.66 19.92 6.28
CA ASP A 125 10.47 19.35 5.22
C ASP A 125 10.01 17.90 5.02
N PHE A 126 9.34 17.61 3.92
CA PHE A 126 9.06 16.22 3.55
C PHE A 126 10.38 15.54 3.16
N PRO A 127 10.87 14.55 3.94
CA PRO A 127 12.18 13.99 3.71
C PRO A 127 12.05 12.79 2.78
N VAL A 128 11.96 13.02 1.48
CA VAL A 128 12.13 11.91 0.51
C VAL A 128 12.84 12.40 -0.75
N ILE A 129 14.14 12.66 -0.61
CA ILE A 129 15.04 12.67 -1.77
C ILE A 129 15.32 11.21 -2.10
N ALA A 130 14.42 10.62 -2.88
CA ALA A 130 14.77 9.45 -3.65
C ALA A 130 15.81 9.88 -4.69
N ILE A 131 17.02 9.33 -4.61
CA ILE A 131 18.10 9.57 -5.60
C ILE A 131 17.75 8.95 -6.96
N TYR A 132 16.73 8.09 -6.99
CA TYR A 132 16.29 7.37 -8.15
C TYR A 132 15.11 8.06 -8.88
N PRO A 133 14.86 7.71 -10.16
CA PRO A 133 13.84 8.37 -10.99
C PRO A 133 12.41 8.29 -10.43
N PHE A 134 11.59 9.31 -10.74
CA PHE A 134 10.21 9.40 -10.24
C PHE A 134 9.33 8.19 -10.55
N PRO A 135 9.36 7.58 -11.74
CA PRO A 135 8.52 6.41 -12.04
C PRO A 135 8.85 5.21 -11.14
N LEU A 136 10.11 5.10 -10.73
CA LEU A 136 10.56 4.04 -9.83
C LEU A 136 10.08 4.31 -8.39
N THR A 137 9.90 5.58 -7.99
CA THR A 137 9.24 5.92 -6.72
C THR A 137 7.79 5.49 -6.73
N ILE A 138 7.08 5.70 -7.84
CA ILE A 138 5.69 5.23 -7.99
C ILE A 138 5.61 3.71 -7.84
N ILE A 139 6.49 2.95 -8.51
CA ILE A 139 6.49 1.49 -8.45
C ILE A 139 6.76 0.99 -7.03
N PHE A 140 7.81 1.49 -6.37
CA PHE A 140 8.12 1.02 -5.02
C PHE A 140 7.04 1.40 -4.01
N ASN A 141 6.53 2.63 -4.08
CA ASN A 141 5.51 3.09 -3.15
C ASN A 141 4.18 2.35 -3.37
N SER A 142 3.79 2.05 -4.61
CA SER A 142 2.57 1.29 -4.89
C SER A 142 2.66 -0.14 -4.36
N ILE A 143 3.81 -0.80 -4.51
CA ILE A 143 4.06 -2.15 -3.97
C ILE A 143 3.98 -2.12 -2.44
N LEU A 144 4.67 -1.19 -1.79
CA LEU A 144 4.66 -1.06 -0.32
C LEU A 144 3.27 -0.80 0.24
N ILE A 145 2.45 0.02 -0.44
CA ILE A 145 1.07 0.29 -0.05
C ILE A 145 0.19 -0.94 -0.23
N SER A 146 0.37 -1.71 -1.32
CA SER A 146 -0.44 -2.90 -1.60
C SER A 146 -0.15 -4.09 -0.67
N PHE A 147 1.08 -4.20 -0.18
CA PHE A 147 1.57 -5.32 0.63
C PHE A 147 0.75 -5.60 1.91
N PRO A 148 0.47 -4.62 2.80
CA PRO A 148 -0.31 -4.89 4.02
C PRO A 148 -1.74 -5.36 3.72
N PHE A 149 -2.38 -4.85 2.66
CA PHE A 149 -3.72 -5.31 2.27
C PHE A 149 -3.72 -6.76 1.78
N LEU A 150 -2.70 -7.14 1.02
CA LEU A 150 -2.54 -8.51 0.53
C LEU A 150 -2.29 -9.49 1.68
N VAL A 151 -1.45 -9.13 2.64
CA VAL A 151 -1.23 -9.92 3.87
C VAL A 151 -2.53 -10.07 4.65
N LEU A 152 -3.27 -8.97 4.87
CA LEU A 152 -4.54 -9.00 5.60
C LEU A 152 -5.58 -9.86 4.90
N PHE A 153 -5.68 -9.79 3.57
CA PHE A 153 -6.58 -10.64 2.77
C PHE A 153 -6.24 -12.14 2.91
N ILE A 154 -4.96 -12.50 2.84
CA ILE A 154 -4.51 -13.88 3.05
C ILE A 154 -4.84 -14.36 4.46
N LEU A 155 -4.59 -13.53 5.49
CA LEU A 155 -4.91 -13.86 6.87
C LEU A 155 -6.41 -14.10 7.05
N ILE A 156 -7.27 -13.22 6.52
CA ILE A 156 -8.72 -13.38 6.58
C ILE A 156 -9.16 -14.70 5.93
N ASN A 157 -8.66 -15.02 4.75
CA ASN A 157 -9.00 -16.25 4.05
C ASN A 157 -8.50 -17.49 4.79
N TYR A 158 -7.29 -17.42 5.37
CA TYR A 158 -6.73 -18.48 6.18
C TYR A 158 -7.59 -18.76 7.43
N PHE A 159 -8.01 -17.73 8.17
CA PHE A 159 -8.87 -17.87 9.35
C PHE A 159 -10.30 -18.29 9.00
N ASN A 160 -10.81 -17.87 7.84
CA ASN A 160 -12.16 -18.24 7.40
C ASN A 160 -12.28 -19.66 6.85
N ASN A 161 -11.15 -20.31 6.57
CA ASN A 161 -11.14 -21.65 5.99
C ASN A 161 -11.77 -22.67 6.96
N ASN A 162 -12.78 -23.43 6.50
CA ASN A 162 -13.53 -24.36 7.35
C ASN A 162 -12.63 -25.38 8.05
N HIS A 163 -11.59 -25.85 7.35
CA HIS A 163 -10.60 -26.76 7.93
C HIS A 163 -9.87 -26.14 9.14
N PHE A 164 -9.54 -24.85 9.10
CA PHE A 164 -8.94 -24.18 10.26
C PHE A 164 -9.95 -24.03 11.39
N LYS A 165 -11.20 -23.66 11.09
CA LYS A 165 -12.28 -23.58 12.10
C LYS A 165 -12.55 -24.93 12.77
N ASP A 166 -12.61 -26.01 11.99
CA ASP A 166 -12.84 -27.36 12.48
C ASP A 166 -11.65 -27.87 13.30
N TYR A 167 -10.42 -27.67 12.81
CA TYR A 167 -9.21 -27.97 13.58
C TYR A 167 -9.15 -27.22 14.91
N PHE A 168 -9.48 -25.93 14.92
CA PHE A 168 -9.48 -25.13 16.14
C PHE A 168 -10.58 -25.58 17.11
N LYS A 169 -11.78 -25.89 16.59
CA LYS A 169 -12.92 -26.40 17.36
C LYS A 169 -12.60 -27.76 18.00
N ASP A 170 -11.97 -28.67 17.26
CA ASP A 170 -11.58 -29.99 17.78
C ASP A 170 -10.47 -29.88 18.82
N LYS A 171 -9.49 -29.00 18.60
CA LYS A 171 -8.44 -28.73 19.59
C LYS A 171 -9.01 -28.12 20.87
N PHE A 172 -9.92 -27.15 20.76
CA PHE A 172 -10.60 -26.56 21.91
C PHE A 172 -11.46 -27.58 22.67
N LYS A 173 -12.23 -28.40 21.93
CA LYS A 173 -13.07 -29.45 22.53
C LYS A 173 -12.24 -30.50 23.26
N ASN A 174 -11.11 -30.91 22.70
CA ASN A 174 -10.19 -31.84 23.35
C ASN A 174 -9.53 -31.24 24.59
N TYR A 175 -9.13 -29.97 24.54
CA TYR A 175 -8.62 -29.27 25.72
C TYR A 175 -9.68 -29.17 26.83
N PHE A 176 -10.89 -28.76 26.50
CA PHE A 176 -12.00 -28.67 27.46
C PHE A 176 -12.35 -30.04 28.06
N ASN A 177 -12.48 -31.07 27.22
CA ASN A 177 -12.78 -32.42 27.70
C ASN A 177 -11.67 -32.98 28.59
N ASN A 178 -10.40 -32.77 28.25
CA ASN A 178 -9.29 -33.20 29.10
C ASN A 178 -9.27 -32.43 30.42
N TYR A 179 -9.52 -31.12 30.40
CA TYR A 179 -9.58 -30.30 31.60
C TYR A 179 -10.69 -30.78 32.55
N PHE A 180 -11.92 -30.97 32.05
CA PHE A 180 -13.04 -31.49 32.84
C PHE A 180 -12.80 -32.93 33.34
N LYS A 181 -12.16 -33.78 32.53
CA LYS A 181 -11.87 -35.17 32.90
C LYS A 181 -10.80 -35.29 33.99
N TYR A 182 -9.83 -34.37 34.02
CA TYR A 182 -8.86 -34.27 35.11
C TYR A 182 -9.51 -33.73 36.40
N ASP A 183 -10.30 -32.66 36.31
CA ASP A 183 -11.00 -32.10 37.48
C ASP A 183 -11.99 -33.09 38.12
N PHE A 184 -12.75 -33.85 37.32
CA PHE A 184 -13.65 -34.90 37.84
C PHE A 184 -12.92 -36.10 38.44
N LYS A 185 -11.74 -36.46 37.92
CA LYS A 185 -10.95 -37.58 38.45
C LYS A 185 -10.30 -37.24 39.78
N CYS A 186 -9.95 -35.98 40.01
CA CYS A 186 -9.52 -35.48 41.32
C CYS A 186 -10.68 -35.45 42.33
N TYR A 187 -11.89 -35.08 41.90
CA TYR A 187 -13.07 -35.00 42.79
C TYR A 187 -13.55 -36.37 43.29
N ASN A 188 -13.50 -37.42 42.46
CA ASN A 188 -13.90 -38.76 42.89
C ASN A 188 -12.96 -39.37 43.94
N HIS A 189 -11.78 -38.80 44.17
CA HIS A 189 -10.83 -39.26 45.18
C HIS A 189 -10.99 -38.54 46.54
N GLU A 190 -11.77 -37.46 46.60
CA GLU A 190 -12.10 -36.69 47.80
C GLU A 190 -13.61 -36.78 48.09
N SER A 191 -14.08 -37.97 48.46
CA SER A 191 -15.46 -38.19 48.89
C SER A 191 -15.71 -37.54 50.26
N ASN A 192 -16.34 -36.36 50.26
CA ASN A 192 -17.43 -35.89 51.15
C ASN A 192 -17.43 -34.35 51.19
N LEU A 193 -18.05 -33.70 50.21
CA LEU A 193 -18.23 -32.24 50.21
C LEU A 193 -19.65 -31.87 49.76
N SER A 194 -20.29 -31.03 50.57
CA SER A 194 -21.68 -30.60 50.41
C SER A 194 -21.90 -29.80 49.12
N MET A 195 -23.10 -29.89 48.52
CA MET A 195 -23.45 -29.24 47.24
C MET A 195 -23.17 -27.73 47.18
N GLU A 196 -23.18 -27.02 48.32
CA GLU A 196 -22.82 -25.59 48.39
C GLU A 196 -21.33 -25.32 48.13
N SER A 197 -20.44 -26.24 48.53
CA SER A 197 -19.00 -26.11 48.32
C SER A 197 -18.61 -26.31 46.85
N LEU A 198 -19.28 -27.24 46.15
CA LEU A 198 -19.18 -27.45 44.71
C LEU A 198 -19.62 -26.19 43.94
N CYS A 199 -20.77 -25.60 44.29
CA CYS A 199 -21.24 -24.37 43.66
C CYS A 199 -20.26 -23.20 43.84
N LYS A 200 -19.70 -23.00 45.05
CA LYS A 200 -18.66 -21.97 45.30
C LYS A 200 -17.37 -22.23 44.53
N PHE A 201 -16.96 -23.49 44.37
CA PHE A 201 -15.78 -23.86 43.60
C PHE A 201 -15.97 -23.59 42.10
N TYR A 202 -17.11 -24.01 41.52
CA TYR A 202 -17.44 -23.73 40.12
C TYR A 202 -17.55 -22.23 39.86
N PHE A 203 -18.16 -21.45 40.77
CA PHE A 203 -18.26 -20.00 40.62
C PHE A 203 -16.88 -19.32 40.68
N LYS A 204 -15.99 -19.76 41.58
CA LYS A 204 -14.62 -19.24 41.71
C LYS A 204 -13.75 -19.62 40.51
N ASN A 205 -13.93 -20.81 39.94
CA ASN A 205 -13.23 -21.24 38.73
C ASN A 205 -13.74 -20.56 37.47
N ILE A 206 -15.04 -20.26 37.35
CA ILE A 206 -15.57 -19.43 36.25
C ILE A 206 -14.99 -18.01 36.28
N ILE A 207 -14.86 -17.42 37.48
CA ILE A 207 -14.22 -16.10 37.66
C ILE A 207 -12.72 -16.15 37.31
N ASN A 208 -12.01 -17.20 37.72
CA ASN A 208 -10.59 -17.40 37.38
C ASN A 208 -10.37 -17.72 35.89
N PHE A 209 -11.30 -18.40 35.23
CA PHE A 209 -11.27 -18.69 33.79
C PHE A 209 -11.34 -17.40 32.97
N LYS A 210 -12.21 -16.46 33.38
CA LYS A 210 -12.30 -15.12 32.76
C LYS A 210 -11.03 -14.30 32.95
N LYS A 211 -10.30 -14.51 34.06
CA LYS A 211 -9.04 -13.82 34.38
C LYS A 211 -7.83 -14.39 33.63
N ARG A 212 -7.77 -15.71 33.41
CA ARG A 212 -6.69 -16.37 32.63
C ARG A 212 -6.79 -16.11 31.13
N ILE A 213 -7.98 -16.14 30.55
CA ILE A 213 -8.19 -15.77 29.13
C ILE A 213 -7.75 -14.32 28.83
N PHE A 214 -7.83 -13.42 29.81
CA PHE A 214 -7.37 -12.04 29.66
C PHE A 214 -5.84 -11.85 29.83
N LEU A 215 -5.16 -12.79 30.51
CA LEU A 215 -3.72 -12.70 30.78
C LEU A 215 -2.88 -13.38 29.69
N ASP A 216 -3.42 -14.42 29.03
CA ASP A 216 -2.73 -15.11 27.93
C ASP A 216 -2.78 -14.30 26.60
N ASN A 217 -3.50 -13.17 26.57
CA ASN A 217 -3.56 -12.23 25.43
C ASN A 217 -2.59 -11.03 25.58
N ILE A 218 -1.78 -10.97 26.65
CA ILE A 218 -0.85 -9.85 26.94
C ILE A 218 0.62 -10.31 27.03
N MET A 219 0.93 -11.58 26.75
CA MET A 219 2.31 -12.07 26.63
C MET A 219 2.63 -12.55 25.22
#